data_AF-A0A1G3A9L5-F1
#
_entry.id   AF-A0A1G3A9L5-F1
#
_cell.length_a   1.000
_cell.length_b   1.000
_cell.length_c   1.000
_cell.angle_alpha   90.00
_cell.angle_beta   90.00
_cell.angle_gamma   90.00
#
_symmetry.space_group_name_H-M   'P 1'
#
loop_
_entity.id
_entity.type
_entity.pdbx_description
1 polymer ?
#
loop_
_entity_poly.entity_id
_entity_poly.type
_entity_poly.pdbx_seq_one_letter_code
_entity_poly.pdbx_strand_id
1 'polypeptide(L)'
;MRTARRYFGLCVLVSLLVFQPRSQASHDVVFWPSDALTKIMRSDEPAPGVANVLVLSGARGETVSSQAVFRPAQDMAAPSVSIGDLRHVKVDASIPNAAIRLQWVRYIDIDRNTSGIPEDELVVKAPASIPDPFWERPAIHLRAQQAQPAWIEIHIPKETKPGDYEGKLTVTASRSKTSAPAGIFLLRISCRTTGRQSRLPSSTTARNARPRERSS
;
A
#
# COMPACT_ATOMS: atom_id res chain seq x y z
N MET A 1 -59.54 -7.35 -66.54
CA MET A 1 -58.29 -6.54 -66.46
C MET A 1 -57.87 -6.52 -65.00
N ARG A 2 -56.77 -7.19 -64.66
CA ARG A 2 -56.37 -7.52 -63.28
C ARG A 2 -55.36 -6.51 -62.73
N THR A 3 -55.61 -6.12 -61.48
CA THR A 3 -54.85 -5.27 -60.56
C THR A 3 -53.46 -5.84 -60.24
N ALA A 4 -52.44 -4.98 -60.10
CA ALA A 4 -51.16 -5.36 -59.49
C ALA A 4 -50.67 -4.25 -58.52
N ARG A 5 -50.87 -4.52 -57.23
CA ARG A 5 -50.32 -3.81 -56.06
C ARG A 5 -48.81 -4.11 -55.99
N ARG A 6 -47.96 -3.08 -55.90
CA ARG A 6 -46.52 -3.24 -55.62
C ARG A 6 -46.25 -2.85 -54.17
N TYR A 7 -45.77 -3.83 -53.40
CA TYR A 7 -45.36 -3.71 -52.01
C TYR A 7 -44.02 -2.98 -51.92
N PHE A 8 -43.94 -1.90 -51.12
CA PHE A 8 -42.68 -1.23 -50.81
C PHE A 8 -42.18 -1.78 -49.47
N GLY A 9 -41.05 -2.49 -49.50
CA GLY A 9 -40.48 -3.22 -48.37
C GLY A 9 -39.93 -2.29 -47.29
N LEU A 10 -40.27 -2.60 -46.03
CA LEU A 10 -39.75 -1.96 -44.84
C LEU A 10 -38.45 -2.68 -44.41
N CYS A 11 -37.29 -2.08 -44.69
CA CYS A 11 -36.01 -2.54 -44.14
C CYS A 11 -35.85 -2.04 -42.70
N VAL A 12 -36.17 -2.91 -41.72
CA VAL A 12 -35.84 -2.67 -40.31
C VAL A 12 -34.38 -3.05 -40.09
N LEU A 13 -33.52 -2.03 -40.03
CA LEU A 13 -32.09 -2.18 -39.76
C LEU A 13 -31.90 -2.29 -38.24
N VAL A 14 -31.88 -3.52 -37.73
CA VAL A 14 -31.59 -3.82 -36.32
C VAL A 14 -30.10 -3.51 -36.07
N SER A 15 -29.83 -2.32 -35.55
CA SER A 15 -28.50 -1.93 -35.10
C SER A 15 -28.20 -2.67 -33.80
N LEU A 16 -27.47 -3.79 -33.90
CA LEU A 16 -26.84 -4.47 -32.78
C LEU A 16 -25.78 -3.52 -32.19
N LEU A 17 -26.19 -2.68 -31.24
CA LEU A 17 -25.27 -2.02 -30.32
C LEU A 17 -24.60 -3.11 -29.50
N VAL A 18 -23.46 -3.58 -29.98
CA VAL A 18 -22.52 -4.40 -29.20
C VAL A 18 -22.14 -3.56 -27.99
N PHE A 19 -22.77 -3.85 -26.85
CA PHE A 19 -22.37 -3.35 -25.55
C PHE A 19 -20.98 -3.94 -25.28
N GLN A 20 -19.95 -3.28 -25.81
CA GLN A 20 -18.56 -3.61 -25.52
C GLN A 20 -18.40 -3.39 -24.01
N PRO A 21 -18.16 -4.44 -23.19
CA PRO A 21 -17.78 -4.21 -21.81
C PRO A 21 -16.49 -3.39 -21.85
N ARG A 22 -16.57 -2.14 -21.38
CA ARG A 22 -15.43 -1.25 -21.31
C ARG A 22 -14.48 -1.88 -20.31
N SER A 23 -13.45 -2.57 -20.83
CA SER A 23 -12.42 -3.20 -20.00
C SER A 23 -11.89 -2.13 -19.05
N GLN A 24 -12.14 -2.33 -17.76
CA GLN A 24 -11.68 -1.43 -16.73
C GLN A 24 -10.17 -1.55 -16.74
N ALA A 25 -9.48 -0.50 -17.20
CA ALA A 25 -8.01 -0.48 -17.18
C ALA A 25 -7.58 -0.80 -15.74
N SER A 26 -6.93 -1.96 -15.54
CA SER A 26 -6.24 -2.20 -14.29
C SER A 26 -5.17 -1.11 -14.23
N HIS A 27 -5.29 -0.23 -13.24
CA HIS A 27 -4.14 0.56 -12.87
C HIS A 27 -3.20 -0.45 -12.23
N ASP A 28 -2.23 -0.94 -12.99
CA ASP A 28 -1.15 -1.76 -12.45
C ASP A 28 -0.36 -0.85 -11.51
N VAL A 29 -0.77 -0.89 -10.25
CA VAL A 29 -0.07 -0.24 -9.14
C VAL A 29 0.64 -1.35 -8.40
N VAL A 30 1.95 -1.18 -8.24
CA VAL A 30 2.75 -2.06 -7.42
C VAL A 30 2.68 -1.56 -5.98
N PHE A 31 2.56 -2.50 -5.06
CA PHE A 31 2.30 -2.27 -3.66
C PHE A 31 3.30 -3.07 -2.82
N TRP A 32 3.87 -2.48 -1.78
CA TRP A 32 4.62 -3.24 -0.77
C TRP A 32 4.58 -2.59 0.62
N PRO A 33 4.65 -3.40 1.69
CA PRO A 33 4.77 -2.89 3.05
C PRO A 33 6.20 -2.38 3.34
N SER A 34 6.31 -1.42 4.25
CA SER A 34 7.57 -0.98 4.83
C SER A 34 7.37 -0.54 6.29
N ASP A 35 8.43 -0.58 7.08
CA ASP A 35 8.42 -0.10 8.47
C ASP A 35 8.44 1.43 8.56
N ALA A 36 8.27 1.98 9.76
CA ALA A 36 8.22 3.43 9.99
C ALA A 36 9.59 4.13 9.89
N LEU A 37 10.71 3.41 9.98
CA LEU A 37 12.05 3.99 10.04
C LEU A 37 12.72 4.02 8.66
N THR A 38 12.32 3.13 7.76
CA THR A 38 12.85 3.08 6.40
C THR A 38 12.46 4.35 5.61
N LYS A 39 13.48 5.03 5.10
CA LYS A 39 13.33 6.17 4.19
C LYS A 39 13.11 5.65 2.79
N ILE A 40 11.88 5.71 2.32
CA ILE A 40 11.53 5.31 0.96
C ILE A 40 11.92 6.42 -0.02
N MET A 41 12.77 6.10 -0.98
CA MET A 41 13.15 6.98 -2.08
C MET A 41 12.22 6.77 -3.28
N ARG A 42 12.08 7.78 -4.14
CA ARG A 42 11.23 7.68 -5.35
C ARG A 42 11.63 6.54 -6.29
N SER A 43 12.91 6.19 -6.30
CA SER A 43 13.48 5.10 -7.11
C SER A 43 13.25 3.71 -6.54
N ASP A 44 12.75 3.60 -5.30
CA ASP A 44 12.64 2.30 -4.64
C ASP A 44 11.64 1.38 -5.36
N GLU A 45 11.97 0.10 -5.31
CA GLU A 45 11.20 -1.01 -5.85
C GLU A 45 11.04 -2.08 -4.78
N PRO A 46 9.93 -2.84 -4.80
CA PRO A 46 9.76 -3.93 -3.85
C PRO A 46 10.79 -5.03 -4.09
N ALA A 47 11.21 -5.69 -3.01
CA ALA A 47 11.99 -6.91 -3.16
C ALA A 47 11.15 -8.02 -3.85
N PRO A 48 11.78 -8.91 -4.62
CA PRO A 48 11.08 -10.01 -5.28
C PRO A 48 10.30 -10.87 -4.28
N GLY A 49 9.03 -11.16 -4.59
CA GLY A 49 8.19 -12.04 -3.76
C GLY A 49 7.62 -11.42 -2.49
N VAL A 50 7.75 -10.10 -2.29
CA VAL A 50 7.11 -9.42 -1.16
C VAL A 50 5.58 -9.52 -1.25
N ALA A 51 4.97 -9.96 -0.15
CA ALA A 51 3.51 -10.03 -0.05
C ALA A 51 2.91 -8.64 0.20
N ASN A 52 1.71 -8.40 -0.34
CA ASN A 52 0.94 -7.16 -0.13
C ASN A 52 0.19 -7.19 1.22
N VAL A 53 0.91 -7.57 2.29
CA VAL A 53 0.38 -7.68 3.65
C VAL A 53 1.23 -6.81 4.57
N LEU A 54 0.61 -5.80 5.16
CA LEU A 54 1.22 -4.96 6.18
C LEU A 54 0.98 -5.58 7.55
N VAL A 55 2.04 -5.92 8.28
CA VAL A 55 1.97 -6.57 9.59
C VAL A 55 2.52 -5.65 10.66
N LEU A 56 1.70 -5.34 11.66
CA LEU A 56 2.07 -4.55 12.83
C LEU A 56 1.80 -5.34 14.11
N SER A 57 2.47 -4.94 15.20
CA SER A 57 2.18 -5.42 16.54
C SER A 57 2.26 -4.24 17.51
N GLY A 58 1.34 -4.18 18.46
CA GLY A 58 1.32 -3.14 19.49
C GLY A 58 0.50 -3.56 20.70
N ALA A 59 0.58 -2.79 21.77
CA ALA A 59 -0.24 -2.95 22.96
C ALA A 59 -1.46 -2.03 22.95
N ARG A 60 -2.50 -2.39 23.70
CA ARG A 60 -3.63 -1.46 23.95
C ARG A 60 -3.13 -0.14 24.56
N GLY A 61 -3.62 0.97 24.04
CA GLY A 61 -3.18 2.32 24.39
C GLY A 61 -1.89 2.79 23.70
N GLU A 62 -1.24 1.95 22.89
CA GLU A 62 -0.05 2.30 22.11
C GLU A 62 -0.44 2.89 20.75
N THR A 63 0.41 3.78 20.24
CA THR A 63 0.36 4.20 18.84
C THR A 63 1.47 3.49 18.07
N VAL A 64 1.11 2.72 17.06
CA VAL A 64 2.06 2.04 16.17
C VAL A 64 2.02 2.67 14.78
N SER A 65 3.16 2.67 14.09
CA SER A 65 3.29 3.26 12.76
C SER A 65 3.96 2.32 11.77
N SER A 66 3.59 2.47 10.49
CA SER A 66 4.19 1.76 9.37
C SER A 66 3.92 2.52 8.07
N GLN A 67 4.45 2.03 6.95
CA GLN A 67 4.26 2.62 5.64
C GLN A 67 3.68 1.56 4.68
N ALA A 68 2.70 1.96 3.88
CA ALA A 68 2.29 1.23 2.68
C ALA A 68 2.82 2.00 1.47
N VAL A 69 3.61 1.36 0.61
CA VAL A 69 4.27 2.02 -0.51
C VAL A 69 3.54 1.71 -1.81
N PHE A 70 3.37 2.75 -2.61
CA PHE A 70 2.61 2.76 -3.86
C PHE A 70 3.54 3.17 -5.00
N ARG A 71 3.59 2.37 -6.07
CA ARG A 71 4.32 2.72 -7.30
C ARG A 71 3.41 2.48 -8.50
N PRO A 72 2.75 3.52 -9.03
CA PRO A 72 1.80 3.35 -10.11
C PRO A 72 2.51 3.24 -11.46
N ALA A 73 2.00 2.42 -12.38
CA ALA A 73 2.52 2.36 -13.74
C ALA A 73 2.23 3.63 -14.57
N GLN A 74 1.23 4.42 -14.15
CA GLN A 74 0.77 5.65 -14.82
C GLN A 74 0.47 6.75 -13.79
N ASP A 75 0.48 8.00 -14.23
CA ASP A 75 0.16 9.15 -13.37
C ASP A 75 -1.26 9.05 -12.79
N MET A 76 -1.40 9.38 -11.50
CA MET A 76 -2.67 9.45 -10.78
C MET A 76 -2.82 10.82 -10.13
N ALA A 77 -3.73 11.64 -10.68
CA ALA A 77 -3.83 13.05 -10.31
C ALA A 77 -4.27 13.30 -8.85
N ALA A 78 -5.19 12.48 -8.33
CA ALA A 78 -5.72 12.61 -6.97
C ALA A 78 -6.24 11.26 -6.44
N PRO A 79 -5.34 10.33 -6.10
CA PRO A 79 -5.75 9.12 -5.42
C PRO A 79 -6.08 9.40 -3.96
N SER A 80 -6.97 8.58 -3.42
CA SER A 80 -7.25 8.58 -1.98
C SER A 80 -6.92 7.22 -1.39
N VAL A 81 -6.37 7.23 -0.17
CA VAL A 81 -6.17 6.02 0.64
C VAL A 81 -7.25 6.00 1.70
N SER A 82 -7.89 4.84 1.87
CA SER A 82 -8.93 4.63 2.86
C SER A 82 -8.76 3.27 3.53
N ILE A 83 -9.23 3.16 4.76
CA ILE A 83 -9.24 1.90 5.50
C ILE A 83 -10.57 1.81 6.27
N GLY A 84 -11.15 0.62 6.29
CA GLY A 84 -12.29 0.30 7.14
C GLY A 84 -11.85 -0.03 8.57
N ASP A 85 -12.81 -0.36 9.41
CA ASP A 85 -12.52 -0.91 10.74
C ASP A 85 -11.65 -2.17 10.61
N LEU A 86 -10.69 -2.33 11.52
CA LEU A 86 -9.95 -3.58 11.64
C LEU A 86 -10.79 -4.52 12.49
N ARG A 87 -11.12 -5.69 11.95
CA ARG A 87 -11.99 -6.68 12.61
C ARG A 87 -11.14 -7.73 13.29
N HIS A 88 -11.46 -8.03 14.54
CA HIS A 88 -10.80 -9.11 15.26
C HIS A 88 -11.10 -10.46 14.59
N VAL A 89 -10.08 -11.29 14.40
CA VAL A 89 -10.20 -12.53 13.60
C VAL A 89 -11.11 -13.60 14.25
N LYS A 90 -11.19 -13.62 15.59
CA LYS A 90 -11.90 -14.68 16.34
C LYS A 90 -13.13 -14.27 17.14
N VAL A 91 -13.34 -12.99 17.41
CA VAL A 91 -14.43 -12.52 18.29
C VAL A 91 -15.05 -11.27 17.71
N ASP A 92 -16.26 -10.95 18.12
CA ASP A 92 -16.90 -9.69 17.75
C ASP A 92 -16.26 -8.53 18.51
N ALA A 93 -15.29 -7.89 17.86
CA ALA A 93 -14.57 -6.71 18.30
C ALA A 93 -13.90 -6.05 17.09
N SER A 94 -13.73 -4.73 17.15
CA SER A 94 -13.03 -3.97 16.11
C SER A 94 -12.12 -2.89 16.70
N ILE A 95 -11.11 -2.50 15.93
CA ILE A 95 -10.44 -1.22 16.06
C ILE A 95 -11.12 -0.30 15.03
N PRO A 96 -11.79 0.80 15.45
CA PRO A 96 -12.52 1.66 14.53
C PRO A 96 -11.57 2.36 13.57
N ASN A 97 -12.01 2.61 12.33
CA ASN A 97 -11.19 3.35 11.35
C ASN A 97 -10.77 4.75 11.85
N ALA A 98 -11.54 5.36 12.76
CA ALA A 98 -11.25 6.66 13.37
C ALA A 98 -9.99 6.63 14.25
N ALA A 99 -9.56 5.45 14.69
CA ALA A 99 -8.29 5.24 15.38
C ALA A 99 -7.08 5.15 14.42
N ILE A 100 -7.31 5.23 13.10
CA ILE A 100 -6.29 5.05 12.08
C ILE A 100 -6.12 6.34 11.29
N ARG A 101 -4.92 6.90 11.39
CA ARG A 101 -4.49 8.05 10.62
C ARG A 101 -3.78 7.53 9.36
N LEU A 102 -4.31 7.87 8.18
CA LEU A 102 -3.63 7.68 6.89
C LEU A 102 -3.16 9.01 6.31
N GLN A 103 -1.89 9.13 5.93
CA GLN A 103 -1.36 10.34 5.29
C GLN A 103 -0.33 10.00 4.23
N TRP A 104 -0.23 10.82 3.20
CA TRP A 104 0.84 10.71 2.22
C TRP A 104 2.15 11.28 2.78
N VAL A 105 3.26 10.56 2.58
CA VAL A 105 4.61 11.06 2.92
C VAL A 105 5.02 12.13 1.92
N ARG A 106 5.53 13.27 2.39
CA ARG A 106 6.00 14.32 1.50
C ARG A 106 7.41 14.00 1.02
N TYR A 107 7.78 14.55 -0.13
CA TYR A 107 9.16 14.61 -0.56
C TYR A 107 9.65 16.05 -0.61
N ILE A 108 10.87 16.27 -0.16
CA ILE A 108 11.58 17.54 -0.26
C ILE A 108 12.70 17.36 -1.28
N ASP A 109 12.67 18.16 -2.33
CA ASP A 109 13.69 18.13 -3.37
C ASP A 109 14.93 18.91 -2.91
N ILE A 110 16.08 18.29 -3.06
CA ILE A 110 17.39 18.88 -2.79
C ILE A 110 18.21 18.92 -4.08
N ASP A 111 18.87 20.05 -4.32
CA ASP A 111 19.71 20.30 -5.50
C ASP A 111 21.20 20.20 -5.20
N ARG A 112 21.58 20.28 -3.92
CA ARG A 112 22.97 20.26 -3.44
C ARG A 112 23.10 19.46 -2.14
N ASN A 113 24.27 18.85 -1.97
CA ASN A 113 24.66 18.22 -0.71
C ASN A 113 25.27 19.27 0.24
N THR A 114 25.17 19.03 1.55
CA THR A 114 25.91 19.81 2.53
C THR A 114 27.41 19.63 2.32
N SER A 115 28.16 20.73 2.24
CA SER A 115 29.61 20.70 2.06
C SER A 115 30.33 20.12 3.28
N GLY A 116 31.36 19.29 3.06
CA GLY A 116 32.22 18.78 4.12
C GLY A 116 31.72 17.49 4.80
N ILE A 117 30.63 16.89 4.32
CA ILE A 117 30.18 15.57 4.76
C ILE A 117 30.79 14.49 3.85
N PRO A 118 31.44 13.45 4.41
CA PRO A 118 31.91 12.29 3.64
C PRO A 118 30.79 11.64 2.83
N GLU A 119 31.11 11.11 1.66
CA GLU A 119 30.09 10.58 0.74
C GLU A 119 29.34 9.37 1.30
N ASP A 120 29.98 8.58 2.16
CA ASP A 120 29.43 7.38 2.81
C ASP A 120 28.49 7.70 3.97
N GLU A 121 28.50 8.94 4.48
CA GLU A 121 27.54 9.42 5.48
C GLU A 121 26.26 9.99 4.84
N LEU A 122 26.27 10.23 3.52
CA LEU A 122 25.11 10.73 2.80
C LEU A 122 24.09 9.60 2.56
N VAL A 123 22.89 9.76 3.11
CA VAL A 123 21.76 8.85 2.85
C VAL A 123 21.40 8.79 1.37
N VAL A 124 21.52 9.92 0.66
CA VAL A 124 21.32 10.04 -0.79
C VAL A 124 22.14 11.22 -1.30
N LYS A 125 22.69 11.10 -2.52
CA LYS A 125 23.39 12.20 -3.19
C LYS A 125 22.39 13.06 -3.96
N ALA A 126 22.46 14.38 -3.79
CA ALA A 126 21.75 15.33 -4.61
C ALA A 126 22.17 15.24 -6.10
N PRO A 127 21.27 15.52 -7.07
CA PRO A 127 19.87 15.91 -6.86
C PRO A 127 19.00 14.73 -6.43
N ALA A 128 18.17 14.94 -5.40
CA ALA A 128 17.36 13.87 -4.82
C ALA A 128 16.07 14.41 -4.19
N SER A 129 15.09 13.52 -4.01
CA SER A 129 13.87 13.78 -3.25
C SER A 129 13.94 13.00 -1.94
N ILE A 130 14.02 13.68 -0.80
CA ILE A 130 14.08 13.05 0.53
C ILE A 130 12.67 12.94 1.11
N PRO A 131 12.25 11.75 1.62
CA PRO A 131 10.96 11.61 2.28
C PRO A 131 10.95 12.33 3.63
N ASP A 132 9.92 13.15 3.85
CA ASP A 132 9.62 13.82 5.11
C ASP A 132 8.15 13.50 5.49
N PRO A 133 7.89 12.90 6.66
CA PRO A 133 6.54 12.54 7.10
C PRO A 133 5.62 13.74 7.41
N PHE A 134 6.03 14.99 7.17
CA PHE A 134 5.20 16.17 7.43
C PHE A 134 3.85 16.18 6.67
N TRP A 135 2.78 16.54 7.38
CA TRP A 135 1.40 16.31 6.99
C TRP A 135 0.68 17.53 6.44
N GLU A 136 0.38 17.55 5.14
CA GLU A 136 -0.58 18.50 4.55
C GLU A 136 -1.35 17.86 3.36
N ARG A 137 -2.56 18.38 3.11
CA ARG A 137 -3.54 18.04 2.04
C ARG A 137 -3.79 16.53 1.76
N PRO A 138 -5.05 16.07 1.77
CA PRO A 138 -5.38 14.65 1.57
C PRO A 138 -5.12 14.13 0.14
N ALA A 139 -4.87 15.03 -0.83
CA ALA A 139 -4.67 14.67 -2.23
C ALA A 139 -3.27 15.09 -2.70
N ILE A 140 -2.55 14.11 -3.25
CA ILE A 140 -1.27 14.30 -3.94
C ILE A 140 -1.35 13.74 -5.35
N HIS A 141 -0.49 14.22 -6.23
CA HIS A 141 -0.30 13.61 -7.56
C HIS A 141 0.73 12.48 -7.42
N LEU A 142 0.32 11.23 -7.67
CA LEU A 142 1.27 10.12 -7.81
C LEU A 142 1.80 10.09 -9.24
N ARG A 143 3.12 10.22 -9.39
CA ARG A 143 3.76 10.11 -10.69
C ARG A 143 4.03 8.65 -11.03
N ALA A 144 3.90 8.32 -12.31
CA ALA A 144 4.26 7.03 -12.84
C ALA A 144 5.69 6.64 -12.45
N GLN A 145 5.91 5.36 -12.12
CA GLN A 145 7.22 4.80 -11.82
C GLN A 145 7.96 5.50 -10.67
N GLN A 146 7.21 6.06 -9.71
CA GLN A 146 7.78 6.64 -8.49
C GLN A 146 7.14 6.01 -7.26
N ALA A 147 7.97 5.59 -6.32
CA ALA A 147 7.50 5.12 -5.02
C ALA A 147 6.96 6.30 -4.21
N GLN A 148 5.76 6.11 -3.68
CA GLN A 148 5.07 7.07 -2.83
C GLN A 148 4.50 6.33 -1.63
N PRO A 149 4.99 6.57 -0.41
CA PRO A 149 4.42 5.96 0.78
C PRO A 149 3.17 6.69 1.24
N ALA A 150 2.20 5.94 1.76
CA ALA A 150 1.27 6.42 2.76
C ALA A 150 1.74 5.96 4.14
N TRP A 151 1.96 6.94 5.01
CA TRP A 151 2.14 6.74 6.44
C TRP A 151 0.83 6.28 7.08
N ILE A 152 0.94 5.27 7.93
CA ILE A 152 -0.17 4.65 8.65
C ILE A 152 0.17 4.74 10.12
N GLU A 153 -0.72 5.37 10.89
CA GLU A 153 -0.62 5.48 12.33
C GLU A 153 -1.88 4.89 12.95
N ILE A 154 -1.72 3.87 13.80
CA ILE A 154 -2.84 3.18 14.45
C ILE A 154 -2.72 3.46 15.94
N HIS A 155 -3.64 4.26 16.46
CA HIS A 155 -3.80 4.44 17.90
C HIS A 155 -4.66 3.32 18.44
N ILE A 156 -4.06 2.29 19.03
CA ILE A 156 -4.80 1.13 19.53
C ILE A 156 -5.57 1.57 20.78
N PRO A 157 -6.93 1.57 20.80
CA PRO A 157 -7.68 1.98 21.98
C PRO A 157 -7.33 1.15 23.23
N LYS A 158 -7.50 1.73 24.43
CA LYS A 158 -7.11 1.06 25.69
C LYS A 158 -7.99 -0.15 26.01
N GLU A 159 -9.21 -0.14 25.48
CA GLU A 159 -10.24 -1.16 25.60
C GLU A 159 -10.15 -2.25 24.52
N THR A 160 -9.19 -2.16 23.59
CA THR A 160 -8.99 -3.17 22.55
C THR A 160 -8.69 -4.54 23.16
N LYS A 161 -9.47 -5.53 22.74
CA LYS A 161 -9.27 -6.92 23.17
C LYS A 161 -7.94 -7.45 22.60
N PRO A 162 -7.15 -8.22 23.36
CA PRO A 162 -5.95 -8.84 22.83
C PRO A 162 -6.28 -9.83 21.70
N GLY A 163 -5.47 -9.83 20.64
CA GLY A 163 -5.61 -10.73 19.50
C GLY A 163 -5.25 -10.07 18.17
N ASP A 164 -5.51 -10.80 17.09
CA ASP A 164 -5.19 -10.36 15.74
C ASP A 164 -6.41 -9.68 15.09
N TYR A 165 -6.16 -8.55 14.44
CA TYR A 165 -7.15 -7.77 13.72
C TYR A 165 -6.75 -7.64 12.25
N GLU A 166 -7.73 -7.69 11.36
CA GLU A 166 -7.54 -7.56 9.91
C GLU A 166 -8.40 -6.44 9.32
N GLY A 167 -7.82 -5.68 8.39
CA GLY A 167 -8.52 -4.67 7.62
C GLY A 167 -8.00 -4.57 6.20
N LYS A 168 -8.74 -3.87 5.34
CA LYS A 168 -8.37 -3.63 3.95
C LYS A 168 -8.05 -2.16 3.76
N LEU A 169 -6.78 -1.87 3.46
CA LEU A 169 -6.35 -0.55 3.03
C LEU A 169 -6.54 -0.46 1.52
N THR A 170 -7.39 0.45 1.07
CA THR A 170 -7.76 0.61 -0.33
C THR A 170 -7.22 1.93 -0.87
N VAL A 171 -6.54 1.88 -2.00
CA VAL A 171 -6.24 3.07 -2.80
C VAL A 171 -7.24 3.16 -3.93
N THR A 172 -7.88 4.31 -4.08
CA THR A 172 -8.79 4.58 -5.18
C THR A 172 -8.19 5.61 -6.12
N ALA A 173 -8.41 5.42 -7.41
CA ALA A 173 -8.12 6.41 -8.44
C ALA A 173 -9.41 7.16 -8.77
N SER A 174 -9.39 8.49 -8.69
CA SER A 174 -10.48 9.31 -9.22
C SER A 174 -10.29 9.48 -10.72
N ARG A 175 -11.20 8.95 -11.53
CA ARG A 175 -11.23 9.20 -12.98
C ARG A 175 -12.55 9.89 -13.32
N SER A 176 -12.55 11.22 -13.39
CA SER A 176 -13.81 11.98 -13.52
C SER A 176 -14.82 11.55 -12.43
N LYS A 177 -16.14 11.76 -12.58
CA LYS A 177 -17.15 11.60 -11.51
C LYS A 177 -17.28 10.20 -10.85
N THR A 178 -16.42 9.24 -11.17
CA THR A 178 -16.45 7.88 -10.63
C THR A 178 -15.10 7.49 -10.03
N SER A 179 -15.14 6.97 -8.80
CA SER A 179 -13.99 6.42 -8.06
C SER A 179 -13.97 4.90 -8.16
N ALA A 180 -12.81 4.30 -8.43
CA ALA A 180 -12.62 2.85 -8.48
C ALA A 180 -11.38 2.43 -7.68
N PRO A 181 -11.37 1.24 -7.05
CA PRO A 181 -10.19 0.73 -6.37
C PRO A 181 -9.07 0.47 -7.39
N ALA A 182 -7.92 1.11 -7.16
CA ALA A 182 -6.67 0.90 -7.88
C ALA A 182 -5.79 -0.16 -7.20
N GLY A 183 -6.01 -0.42 -5.91
CA GLY A 183 -5.53 -1.64 -5.27
C GLY A 183 -5.77 -1.70 -3.77
N ILE A 184 -5.37 -2.85 -3.20
CA ILE A 184 -5.78 -3.27 -1.86
C ILE A 184 -4.57 -3.92 -1.15
N PHE A 185 -4.31 -3.48 0.07
CA PHE A 185 -3.45 -4.17 1.03
C PHE A 185 -4.28 -4.83 2.12
N LEU A 186 -3.84 -6.01 2.56
CA LEU A 186 -4.29 -6.55 3.84
C LEU A 186 -3.45 -5.93 4.96
N LEU A 187 -4.11 -5.28 5.92
CA LEU A 187 -3.48 -4.80 7.14
C LEU A 187 -3.78 -5.78 8.26
N ARG A 188 -2.73 -6.30 8.89
CA ARG A 188 -2.79 -7.16 10.08
C ARG A 188 -2.15 -6.44 11.25
N ILE A 189 -2.86 -6.38 12.37
CA ILE A 189 -2.29 -5.88 13.62
C ILE A 189 -2.56 -6.86 14.76
N SER A 190 -1.50 -7.25 15.45
CA SER A 190 -1.59 -8.03 16.69
C SER A 190 -1.63 -7.08 17.89
N CYS A 191 -2.76 -7.02 18.59
CA CYS A 191 -2.88 -6.36 19.88
C CYS A 191 -2.41 -7.32 20.99
N ARG A 192 -1.31 -6.99 21.66
CA ARG A 192 -0.75 -7.77 22.77
C ARG A 192 -1.21 -7.18 24.10
N THR A 193 -1.38 -8.04 25.11
CA THR A 193 -1.49 -7.58 26.50
C THR A 193 -0.15 -6.97 26.92
N THR A 194 -0.16 -5.77 27.49
CA THR A 194 0.98 -5.23 28.25
C THR A 194 1.27 -6.15 29.44
N GLY A 195 2.18 -7.09 29.24
CA GLY A 195 2.57 -8.11 30.21
C GLY A 195 3.38 -9.21 29.55
N ARG A 196 4.71 -9.16 29.74
CA ARG A 196 5.73 -10.11 29.25
C ARG A 196 6.02 -10.03 27.74
N GLN A 197 7.12 -9.35 27.40
CA GLN A 197 7.84 -9.66 26.17
C GLN A 197 8.19 -11.15 26.20
N SER A 198 7.49 -11.97 25.42
CA SER A 198 7.96 -13.32 25.09
C SER A 198 9.25 -13.13 24.28
N ARG A 199 10.39 -13.51 24.87
CA ARG A 199 11.69 -13.51 24.19
C ARG A 199 11.51 -14.19 22.84
N LEU A 200 11.90 -13.49 21.76
CA LEU A 200 12.15 -14.13 20.48
C LEU A 200 13.17 -15.25 20.71
N PRO A 201 12.99 -16.46 20.14
CA PRO A 201 14.04 -17.44 20.15
C PRO A 201 15.22 -16.85 19.38
N SER A 202 16.31 -16.58 20.10
CA SER A 202 17.61 -16.27 19.51
C SER A 202 17.97 -17.40 18.55
N SER A 203 18.10 -17.07 17.27
CA SER A 203 18.64 -17.97 16.26
C SER A 203 20.09 -18.28 16.62
N THR A 204 20.30 -19.36 17.37
CA THR A 204 21.63 -19.93 17.57
C THR A 204 22.13 -20.40 16.22
N THR A 205 23.06 -19.64 15.67
CA THR A 205 23.92 -19.97 14.54
C THR A 205 24.48 -21.39 14.74
N ALA A 206 24.08 -22.32 13.88
CA ALA A 206 24.74 -23.60 13.72
C ALA A 206 26.15 -23.34 13.21
N ARG A 207 27.12 -23.53 14.11
CA ARG A 207 28.56 -23.38 13.85
C ARG A 207 29.03 -24.56 12.99
N ASN A 208 29.64 -24.26 11.85
CA ASN A 208 30.29 -25.18 10.93
C ASN A 208 31.14 -26.24 11.65
N ALA A 209 30.82 -27.51 11.45
CA ALA A 209 31.71 -28.64 11.73
C ALA A 209 32.55 -28.92 10.47
N ARG A 210 33.87 -28.75 10.56
CA ARG A 210 34.83 -29.22 9.54
C ARG A 210 34.91 -30.76 9.60
N PRO A 211 35.05 -31.46 8.46
CA PRO A 211 35.38 -32.88 8.48
C PRO A 211 36.86 -33.06 8.87
N ARG A 212 37.14 -33.99 9.78
CA ARG A 212 38.50 -34.49 10.02
C ARG A 212 38.90 -35.41 8.87
N GLU A 213 39.96 -35.06 8.16
CA GLU A 213 40.70 -35.99 7.34
C GLU A 213 41.23 -37.13 8.22
N ARG A 214 41.04 -38.36 7.77
CA ARG A 214 41.61 -39.57 8.37
C ARG A 214 42.60 -40.13 7.36
N SER A 215 43.87 -40.05 7.73
CA SER A 215 44.99 -40.72 7.09
C SER A 215 44.82 -42.24 7.11
N SER A 216 44.99 -42.86 5.95
CA SER A 216 45.52 -44.21 5.75
C SER A 216 46.40 -44.20 4.52
#